data_AF-A0A559K7J4-F1
#
_entry.id   AF-A0A559K7J4-F1
#
_cell.length_a   1.000
_cell.length_b   1.000
_cell.length_c   1.000
_cell.angle_alpha   90.00
_cell.angle_beta   90.00
_cell.angle_gamma   90.00
#
_symmetry.space_group_name_H-M   'P 1'
#
loop_
_entity.id
_entity.type
_entity.pdbx_description
1 polymer ?
#
loop_
_entity_poly.entity_id
_entity_poly.type
_entity_poly.pdbx_seq_one_letter_code
_entity_poly.pdbx_strand_id
1 'polypeptide(L)'
;MIELPVSFDANEWFILSSLIITYGFMLLLPQRFPTTITILLFLFTTIIAKMFDLILATPPYDLYDINDTPGYELFDFFTWFLYPPFGYFLVYLYDRWHLRGVSKWVYILTYSLFSVGFEWLTDQFHVYQYKGWHVMYSLPIYLIVICLTLLFYHFIKWYFLKTINKRTI
;
A
#
# COMPACT_ATOMS: atom_id res chain seq x y z
N MET A 1 -15.42 -15.57 -13.18
CA MET A 1 -16.02 -15.95 -11.88
C MET A 1 -14.89 -15.92 -10.87
N ILE A 2 -15.11 -15.51 -9.63
CA ILE A 2 -14.08 -15.59 -8.59
C ILE A 2 -14.03 -17.06 -8.15
N GLU A 3 -12.85 -17.66 -8.24
CA GLU A 3 -12.62 -19.06 -7.87
C GLU A 3 -12.26 -19.15 -6.37
N LEU A 4 -12.68 -20.23 -5.72
CA LEU A 4 -12.24 -20.54 -4.36
C LEU A 4 -10.87 -21.23 -4.45
N PRO A 5 -9.98 -21.01 -3.47
CA PRO A 5 -8.68 -21.67 -3.49
C PRO A 5 -8.86 -23.18 -3.48
N VAL A 6 -8.08 -23.88 -4.32
CA VAL A 6 -8.12 -25.34 -4.43
C VAL A 6 -7.61 -25.99 -3.14
N SER A 7 -6.65 -25.35 -2.47
CA SER A 7 -6.15 -25.71 -1.15
C SER A 7 -5.83 -24.45 -0.36
N PHE A 8 -6.09 -24.47 0.95
CA PHE A 8 -5.67 -23.39 1.83
C PHE A 8 -4.22 -23.63 2.25
N ASP A 9 -3.29 -22.85 1.72
CA ASP A 9 -1.86 -23.00 1.87
C ASP A 9 -1.20 -21.79 2.57
N ALA A 10 0.12 -21.68 2.41
CA ALA A 10 0.92 -20.66 3.09
C ALA A 10 0.56 -19.24 2.64
N ASN A 11 0.15 -19.05 1.39
CA ASN A 11 -0.25 -17.75 0.83
C ASN A 11 -1.51 -17.25 1.56
N GLU A 12 -2.57 -18.04 1.64
CA GLU A 12 -3.83 -17.58 2.26
C GLU A 12 -3.65 -17.27 3.75
N TRP A 13 -2.89 -18.10 4.49
CA TRP A 13 -2.54 -17.80 5.88
C TRP A 13 -1.75 -16.50 6.01
N PHE A 14 -0.82 -16.24 5.08
CA PHE A 14 -0.03 -15.03 5.07
C PHE A 14 -0.90 -13.78 4.81
N ILE A 15 -1.81 -13.83 3.84
CA ILE A 15 -2.73 -12.73 3.53
C ILE A 15 -3.65 -12.44 4.72
N LEU A 16 -4.30 -13.47 5.28
CA LEU A 16 -5.23 -13.27 6.40
C LEU A 16 -4.53 -12.74 7.65
N SER A 17 -3.38 -13.32 8.00
CA SER A 17 -2.61 -12.85 9.15
C SER A 17 -2.14 -11.40 8.94
N SER A 18 -1.68 -11.04 7.75
CA SER A 18 -1.30 -9.68 7.40
C SER A 18 -2.47 -8.70 7.51
N LEU A 19 -3.67 -9.08 7.07
CA LEU A 19 -4.88 -8.26 7.21
C LEU A 19 -5.25 -8.08 8.69
N ILE A 20 -5.29 -9.16 9.46
CA ILE A 20 -5.61 -9.13 10.89
C ILE A 20 -4.62 -8.24 11.64
N ILE A 21 -3.32 -8.39 11.38
CA ILE A 21 -2.26 -7.63 12.02
C ILE A 21 -2.37 -6.15 11.64
N THR A 22 -2.44 -5.83 10.35
CA THR A 22 -2.44 -4.45 9.88
C THR A 22 -3.69 -3.70 10.33
N TYR A 23 -4.88 -4.24 10.12
CA TYR A 23 -6.11 -3.60 10.60
C TYR A 23 -6.22 -3.61 12.13
N GLY A 24 -5.74 -4.66 12.80
CA GLY A 24 -5.65 -4.70 14.26
C GLY A 24 -4.83 -3.54 14.81
N PHE A 25 -3.65 -3.29 14.25
CA PHE A 25 -2.84 -2.12 14.60
C PHE A 25 -3.53 -0.80 14.30
N MET A 26 -4.24 -0.69 13.16
CA MET A 26 -4.97 0.53 12.83
C MET A 26 -6.07 0.86 13.84
N LEU A 27 -6.79 -0.16 14.34
CA LEU A 27 -7.83 0.01 15.36
C LEU A 27 -7.28 0.39 16.73
N LEU A 28 -6.05 -0.06 17.05
CA LEU A 28 -5.37 0.29 18.30
C LEU A 28 -4.74 1.69 18.28
N LEU A 29 -4.45 2.24 17.09
CA LEU A 29 -3.89 3.58 16.97
C LEU A 29 -4.94 4.66 17.28
N PRO A 30 -4.58 5.73 18.00
CA PRO A 30 -5.50 6.83 18.23
C PRO A 30 -5.85 7.49 16.89
N GLN A 31 -7.14 7.73 16.68
CA GLN A 31 -7.65 8.33 15.45
C GLN A 31 -7.02 9.72 15.23
N ARG A 32 -6.22 9.84 14.18
CA ARG A 32 -5.47 11.06 13.86
C ARG A 32 -6.10 11.88 12.74
N PHE A 33 -6.80 11.21 11.83
CA PHE A 33 -7.39 11.83 10.66
C PHE A 33 -8.92 11.73 10.70
N PRO A 34 -9.63 12.78 10.22
CA PRO A 34 -11.05 12.70 9.93
C PRO A 34 -11.37 11.53 9.00
N THR A 35 -12.56 10.95 9.14
CA THR A 35 -13.01 9.81 8.32
C THR A 35 -12.91 10.11 6.83
N THR A 36 -13.25 11.33 6.39
CA THR A 36 -13.14 11.75 4.98
C THR A 36 -11.71 11.66 4.45
N ILE A 37 -10.72 12.14 5.22
CA ILE A 37 -9.30 12.05 4.82
C ILE A 37 -8.86 10.59 4.79
N THR A 38 -9.28 9.80 5.77
CA THR A 38 -8.94 8.36 5.86
C THR A 38 -9.47 7.59 4.64
N ILE A 39 -10.74 7.79 4.26
CA ILE A 39 -11.34 7.15 3.08
C ILE A 39 -10.59 7.54 1.81
N LEU A 40 -10.29 8.83 1.62
CA LEU A 40 -9.55 9.30 0.44
C LEU A 40 -8.15 8.71 0.38
N LEU A 41 -7.45 8.62 1.52
CA LEU A 41 -6.15 7.97 1.59
C LEU A 41 -6.25 6.50 1.18
N PHE A 42 -7.21 5.74 1.71
CA PHE A 42 -7.39 4.33 1.38
C PHE A 42 -7.60 4.13 -0.11
N LEU A 43 -8.52 4.89 -0.70
CA LEU A 43 -8.82 4.82 -2.12
C LEU A 43 -7.58 5.14 -2.95
N PHE A 44 -6.88 6.22 -2.64
CA PHE A 44 -5.70 6.63 -3.37
C PHE A 44 -4.58 5.58 -3.30
N THR A 45 -4.32 5.03 -2.11
CA THR A 45 -3.24 4.07 -1.90
C THR A 45 -3.53 2.74 -2.59
N THR A 46 -4.78 2.30 -2.61
CA THR A 46 -5.18 1.12 -3.40
C THR A 46 -5.04 1.38 -4.89
N ILE A 47 -5.53 2.52 -5.39
CA ILE A 47 -5.47 2.85 -6.82
C ILE A 47 -4.02 2.96 -7.30
N ILE A 48 -3.17 3.68 -6.58
CA ILE A 48 -1.80 3.90 -7.01
C ILE A 48 -1.01 2.59 -7.02
N ALA A 49 -1.17 1.75 -6.00
CA ALA A 49 -0.49 0.46 -5.94
C ALA A 49 -0.93 -0.44 -7.11
N LYS A 50 -2.24 -0.61 -7.30
CA LYS A 50 -2.78 -1.40 -8.42
C LYS A 50 -2.39 -0.85 -9.79
N MET A 51 -2.27 0.47 -9.93
CA MET A 51 -1.84 1.08 -11.18
C MET A 51 -0.40 0.67 -11.51
N PHE A 52 0.52 0.73 -10.54
CA PHE A 52 1.89 0.27 -10.75
C PHE A 52 1.96 -1.24 -10.96
N ASP A 53 1.16 -2.03 -10.23
CA ASP A 53 1.11 -3.47 -10.44
C ASP A 53 0.69 -3.83 -11.86
N LEU A 54 -0.36 -3.16 -12.36
CA LEU A 54 -0.83 -3.36 -13.72
C LEU A 54 0.23 -2.95 -14.75
N ILE A 55 0.92 -1.83 -14.54
CA ILE A 55 1.98 -1.36 -15.46
C ILE A 55 3.09 -2.40 -15.57
N LEU A 56 3.47 -3.05 -14.47
CA LEU A 56 4.59 -3.99 -14.44
C LEU A 56 4.20 -5.39 -14.93
N ALA A 57 2.98 -5.83 -14.62
CA ALA A 57 2.50 -7.17 -14.98
C ALA A 57 1.93 -7.27 -16.40
N THR A 58 1.57 -6.15 -17.03
CA THR A 58 1.02 -6.17 -18.40
C THR A 58 2.10 -5.92 -19.47
N PRO A 59 1.89 -6.42 -20.71
CA PRO A 59 2.77 -6.09 -21.83
C PRO A 59 2.90 -4.57 -22.02
N PRO A 60 4.11 -4.04 -22.30
CA PRO A 60 5.28 -4.76 -22.81
C PRO A 60 6.24 -5.29 -21.72
N TYR A 61 5.97 -5.05 -20.44
CA TYR A 61 6.92 -5.36 -19.37
C TYR A 61 6.82 -6.82 -18.91
N ASP A 62 5.62 -7.33 -18.59
CA ASP A 62 5.34 -8.73 -18.17
C ASP A 62 6.37 -9.26 -17.16
N LEU A 63 6.63 -8.47 -16.11
CA LEU A 63 7.75 -8.70 -15.17
C LEU A 63 7.37 -9.64 -14.01
N TYR A 64 6.08 -9.77 -13.71
CA TYR A 64 5.55 -10.72 -12.73
C TYR A 64 4.06 -10.99 -12.97
N ASP A 65 3.62 -12.16 -12.50
CA ASP A 65 2.19 -12.47 -12.42
C ASP A 65 1.63 -11.92 -11.10
N ILE A 66 0.52 -11.17 -11.20
CA ILE A 66 -0.15 -10.56 -10.03
C ILE A 66 -0.79 -11.62 -9.12
N ASN A 67 -1.12 -12.79 -9.68
CA ASN A 67 -1.78 -13.90 -9.00
C ASN A 67 -1.00 -15.21 -9.26
N ASP A 68 -1.09 -16.17 -8.33
CA ASP A 68 -0.43 -17.48 -8.46
C ASP A 68 -1.10 -18.41 -9.45
N THR A 69 -2.39 -18.20 -9.76
CA THR A 69 -3.12 -18.98 -10.76
C THR A 69 -3.59 -18.10 -11.91
N PRO A 70 -3.82 -18.69 -13.11
CA PRO A 70 -4.37 -17.95 -14.26
C PRO A 70 -5.80 -17.43 -14.02
N GLY A 71 -6.48 -17.93 -12.98
CA GLY A 71 -7.79 -17.49 -12.53
C GLY A 71 -7.70 -16.34 -11.53
N TYR A 72 -8.84 -15.68 -11.28
CA TYR A 72 -8.96 -14.78 -10.14
C TYR A 72 -9.47 -15.57 -8.94
N GLU A 73 -8.60 -15.80 -7.97
CA GLU A 73 -8.97 -16.44 -6.71
C GLU A 73 -9.47 -15.42 -5.69
N LEU A 74 -10.27 -15.89 -4.73
CA LEU A 74 -10.83 -15.03 -3.69
C LEU A 74 -9.74 -14.34 -2.84
N PHE A 75 -8.59 -14.98 -2.64
CA PHE A 75 -7.50 -14.42 -1.85
C PHE A 75 -6.71 -13.33 -2.58
N ASP A 76 -6.67 -13.37 -3.91
CA ASP A 76 -6.19 -12.25 -4.75
C ASP A 76 -7.01 -10.98 -4.52
N PHE A 77 -8.31 -11.11 -4.23
CA PHE A 77 -9.12 -9.95 -3.86
C PHE A 77 -8.78 -9.43 -2.46
N PHE A 78 -8.44 -10.32 -1.53
CA PHE A 78 -8.04 -9.94 -0.17
C PHE A 78 -6.70 -9.21 -0.11
N THR A 79 -5.75 -9.52 -1.00
CA THR A 79 -4.48 -8.76 -1.10
C THR A 79 -4.73 -7.27 -1.36
N TRP A 80 -5.83 -6.91 -2.05
CA TRP A 80 -6.16 -5.51 -2.32
C TRP A 80 -6.49 -4.71 -1.05
N PHE A 81 -6.91 -5.38 0.01
CA PHE A 81 -7.16 -4.76 1.30
C PHE A 81 -5.88 -4.57 2.13
N LEU A 82 -4.73 -5.07 1.68
CA LEU A 82 -3.45 -4.76 2.32
C LEU A 82 -2.92 -3.37 1.91
N TYR A 83 -3.22 -2.87 0.72
CA TYR A 83 -2.73 -1.56 0.28
C TYR A 83 -3.18 -0.37 1.18
N PRO A 84 -4.46 -0.25 1.59
CA PRO A 84 -4.91 0.86 2.42
C PRO A 84 -4.20 0.99 3.77
N PRO A 85 -4.05 -0.07 4.59
CA PRO A 85 -3.30 0.01 5.84
C PRO A 85 -1.86 0.47 5.66
N PHE A 86 -1.14 -0.05 4.65
CA PHE A 86 0.24 0.36 4.37
C PHE A 86 0.34 1.85 4.06
N GLY A 87 -0.55 2.36 3.21
CA GLY A 87 -0.59 3.78 2.90
C GLY A 87 -1.02 4.65 4.08
N TYR A 88 -1.93 4.15 4.92
CA TYR A 88 -2.36 4.84 6.13
C TYR A 88 -1.22 4.96 7.14
N PHE A 89 -0.50 3.86 7.43
CA PHE A 89 0.63 3.88 8.36
C PHE A 89 1.75 4.81 7.90
N LEU A 90 2.05 4.81 6.58
CA LEU A 90 2.99 5.74 5.97
C LEU A 90 2.63 7.19 6.32
N VAL A 91 1.37 7.58 6.11
CA VAL A 91 0.93 8.96 6.35
C VAL A 91 0.81 9.26 7.85
N TYR A 92 0.36 8.29 8.63
CA TYR A 92 0.20 8.40 10.08
C TYR A 92 1.53 8.69 10.78
N LEU A 93 2.57 7.90 10.50
CA LEU A 93 3.90 8.08 11.07
C LEU A 93 4.55 9.37 10.58
N TYR A 94 4.40 9.68 9.29
CA TYR A 94 4.89 10.92 8.70
C TYR A 94 4.31 12.16 9.40
N ASP A 95 2.98 12.21 9.59
CA ASP A 95 2.33 13.33 10.28
C ASP A 95 2.65 13.33 11.78
N ARG A 96 2.78 12.15 12.41
CA ARG A 96 3.11 12.00 13.84
C ARG A 96 4.45 12.56 14.23
N TRP A 97 5.47 12.35 13.42
CA TRP A 97 6.83 12.81 13.72
C TRP A 97 7.13 14.21 13.20
N HIS A 98 6.16 14.88 12.56
CA HIS A 98 6.30 16.24 12.02
C HIS A 98 7.60 16.42 11.21
N LEU A 99 7.92 15.43 10.37
CA LEU A 99 9.21 15.35 9.69
C LEU A 99 9.45 16.56 8.75
N ARG A 100 10.64 17.16 8.84
CA ARG A 100 11.04 18.36 8.10
C ARG A 100 12.48 18.25 7.61
N GLY A 101 12.78 18.93 6.50
CA GLY A 101 14.12 18.93 5.92
C GLY A 101 14.63 17.53 5.60
N VAL A 102 15.81 17.18 6.11
CA VAL A 102 16.50 15.91 5.86
C VAL A 102 15.75 14.70 6.44
N SER A 103 15.07 14.84 7.58
CA SER A 103 14.38 13.70 8.23
C SER A 103 13.24 13.14 7.37
N LYS A 104 12.62 13.99 6.53
CA LYS A 104 11.63 13.56 5.54
C LYS A 104 12.24 12.62 4.50
N TRP A 105 13.41 12.93 3.96
CA TRP A 105 14.07 12.10 2.95
C TRP A 105 14.54 10.77 3.53
N VAL A 106 15.10 10.79 4.75
CA VAL A 106 15.47 9.57 5.48
C VAL A 106 14.25 8.69 5.71
N TYR A 107 13.13 9.29 6.10
CA TYR A 107 11.88 8.55 6.29
C TYR A 107 11.36 7.91 5.01
N ILE A 108 11.32 8.67 3.90
CA ILE A 108 10.90 8.16 2.59
C ILE A 108 11.78 6.97 2.19
N LEU A 109 13.11 7.11 2.28
CA LEU A 109 14.03 6.04 1.93
C LEU A 109 13.87 4.81 2.82
N THR A 110 13.73 5.01 4.14
CA THR A 110 13.53 3.91 5.10
C THR A 110 12.22 3.18 4.83
N TYR A 111 11.15 3.91 4.54
CA TYR A 111 9.85 3.32 4.23
C TYR A 111 9.88 2.60 2.89
N SER A 112 10.58 3.12 1.87
CA SER A 112 10.78 2.42 0.60
C SER A 112 11.54 1.11 0.78
N LEU A 113 12.61 1.10 1.58
CA LEU A 113 13.35 -0.13 1.91
C LEU A 113 12.49 -1.13 2.67
N PHE A 114 11.66 -0.64 3.61
CA PHE A 114 10.68 -1.48 4.29
C PHE A 114 9.66 -2.08 3.32
N SER A 115 9.16 -1.31 2.35
CA SER A 115 8.25 -1.81 1.32
C SER A 115 8.88 -2.89 0.44
N VAL A 116 10.13 -2.69 -0.02
CA VAL A 116 10.89 -3.71 -0.76
C VAL A 116 11.11 -4.97 0.09
N GLY A 117 11.40 -4.81 1.39
CA GLY A 117 11.55 -5.93 2.30
C GLY A 117 10.24 -6.70 2.52
N PHE A 118 9.10 -6.00 2.57
CA PHE A 118 7.78 -6.62 2.66
C PHE A 118 7.40 -7.35 1.37
N GLU A 119 7.71 -6.75 0.22
CA GLU A 119 7.55 -7.38 -1.09
C GLU A 119 8.39 -8.66 -1.20
N TRP A 120 9.66 -8.62 -0.79
CA TRP A 120 10.50 -9.82 -0.72
C TRP A 120 9.88 -10.88 0.19
N LEU A 121 9.28 -10.48 1.31
CA LEU A 121 8.61 -11.41 2.21
C LEU A 121 7.38 -12.05 1.53
N THR A 122 6.57 -11.27 0.81
CA THR A 122 5.40 -11.81 0.06
C THR A 122 5.81 -12.83 -1.01
N ASP A 123 6.97 -12.65 -1.65
CA ASP A 123 7.54 -13.60 -2.61
C ASP A 123 7.90 -14.95 -1.96
N GLN A 124 8.45 -14.94 -0.73
CA GLN A 124 8.75 -16.18 -0.01
C GLN A 124 7.49 -17.00 0.33
N PHE A 125 6.35 -16.36 0.44
CA PHE A 125 5.05 -17.01 0.67
C PHE A 125 4.32 -17.37 -0.63
N HIS A 126 4.95 -17.17 -1.79
CA HIS A 126 4.34 -17.38 -3.11
C HIS A 126 3.02 -16.61 -3.21
N VAL A 127 3.02 -15.32 -2.89
CA VAL A 127 1.88 -14.42 -3.13
C VAL A 127 2.00 -13.76 -4.51
N TYR A 128 3.24 -13.57 -4.96
CA TYR A 128 3.59 -13.04 -6.27
C TYR A 128 4.66 -13.95 -6.88
N GLN A 129 4.56 -14.23 -8.18
CA GLN A 129 5.57 -15.02 -8.90
C GLN A 129 6.33 -14.13 -9.90
N TYR A 130 7.61 -13.88 -9.61
CA TYR A 130 8.45 -13.05 -10.46
C TYR A 130 8.94 -13.79 -11.71
N LYS A 131 8.86 -13.12 -12.87
CA LYS A 131 9.45 -13.58 -14.14
C LYS A 131 10.78 -12.87 -14.39
N GLY A 132 11.82 -13.27 -13.66
CA GLY A 132 13.16 -12.67 -13.82
C GLY A 132 13.30 -11.24 -13.29
N TRP A 133 12.29 -10.74 -12.56
CA TRP A 133 12.35 -9.48 -11.83
C TRP A 133 13.14 -9.65 -10.53
N HIS A 134 14.05 -8.73 -10.26
CA HIS A 134 14.74 -8.67 -8.98
C HIS A 134 14.02 -7.69 -8.07
N VAL A 135 13.65 -8.10 -6.86
CA VAL A 135 12.84 -7.30 -5.90
C VAL A 135 13.42 -5.89 -5.66
N MET A 136 14.74 -5.73 -5.72
CA MET A 136 15.39 -4.40 -5.60
C MET A 136 15.04 -3.41 -6.73
N TYR A 137 14.58 -3.89 -7.90
CA TYR A 137 14.10 -3.04 -8.98
C TYR A 137 12.77 -2.36 -8.65
N SER A 138 12.05 -2.82 -7.63
CA SER A 138 10.85 -2.15 -7.11
C SER A 138 11.17 -0.92 -6.25
N LEU A 139 12.43 -0.72 -5.83
CA LEU A 139 12.82 0.40 -4.97
C LEU A 139 12.48 1.79 -5.57
N PRO A 140 12.80 2.10 -6.84
CA PRO A 140 12.40 3.36 -7.48
C PRO A 140 10.89 3.53 -7.56
N ILE A 141 10.15 2.44 -7.73
CA ILE A 141 8.69 2.43 -7.82
C ILE A 141 8.09 2.81 -6.46
N TYR A 142 8.55 2.19 -5.38
CA TYR A 142 8.12 2.57 -4.04
C TYR A 142 8.48 4.00 -3.68
N LEU A 143 9.65 4.51 -4.09
CA LEU A 143 9.99 5.92 -3.91
C LEU A 143 8.96 6.83 -4.57
N ILE A 144 8.56 6.53 -5.82
CA ILE A 144 7.55 7.30 -6.55
C ILE A 144 6.19 7.20 -5.85
N VAL A 145 5.73 5.99 -5.53
CA VAL A 145 4.45 5.74 -4.86
C VAL A 145 4.37 6.50 -3.53
N ILE A 146 5.40 6.40 -2.68
CA ILE A 146 5.46 7.09 -1.39
C ILE A 146 5.42 8.60 -1.58
N CYS A 147 6.18 9.14 -2.54
CA CYS A 147 6.17 10.57 -2.84
C CYS A 147 4.77 11.04 -3.28
N LEU A 148 4.11 10.30 -4.17
CA LEU A 148 2.76 10.60 -4.64
C LEU A 148 1.73 10.52 -3.50
N THR A 149 1.80 9.50 -2.64
CA THR A 149 0.91 9.38 -1.47
C THR A 149 1.09 10.53 -0.50
N LEU A 150 2.32 10.95 -0.20
CA LEU A 150 2.58 12.09 0.68
C LEU A 150 2.12 13.41 0.05
N LEU A 151 2.33 13.60 -1.26
CA LEU A 151 1.81 14.76 -1.99
C LEU A 151 0.28 14.83 -1.95
N PHE A 152 -0.37 13.70 -2.21
CA PHE A 152 -1.83 13.60 -2.15
C PHE A 152 -2.35 13.89 -0.74
N TYR A 153 -1.70 13.37 0.29
CA TYR A 153 -2.02 13.69 1.69
C TYR A 153 -1.99 15.20 1.98
N HIS A 154 -0.91 15.88 1.57
CA HIS A 154 -0.81 17.34 1.76
C HIS A 154 -1.91 18.08 1.00
N PHE A 155 -2.21 17.64 -0.22
CA PHE A 155 -3.28 18.20 -1.04
C PHE A 155 -4.65 18.09 -0.35
N ILE A 156 -5.06 16.88 0.05
CA ILE A 156 -6.38 16.68 0.69
C ILE A 156 -6.46 17.36 2.05
N LYS A 157 -5.37 17.36 2.83
CA LYS A 157 -5.31 18.04 4.14
C LYS A 157 -5.49 19.55 3.97
N TRP A 158 -4.83 20.15 2.98
CA TRP A 158 -4.94 21.58 2.70
C TRP A 158 -6.38 21.97 2.32
N TYR A 159 -7.02 21.22 1.41
CA TYR A 159 -8.41 21.48 1.03
C TYR A 159 -9.40 21.28 2.18
N PHE A 160 -9.18 20.25 3.00
CA PHE A 160 -10.01 19.97 4.17
C PHE A 160 -9.98 21.15 5.16
N LEU A 161 -8.80 21.63 5.51
CA LEU A 161 -8.63 22.79 6.40
C LEU A 161 -9.22 24.07 5.81
N LYS A 162 -9.02 24.31 4.50
CA LYS A 162 -9.61 25.45 3.80
C LYS A 162 -11.14 25.43 3.81
N THR A 163 -11.75 24.24 3.72
CA THR A 163 -13.21 24.08 3.72
C THR A 163 -13.81 24.32 5.10
N ILE A 164 -13.12 23.87 6.16
CA ILE A 164 -13.54 24.13 7.54
C ILE A 164 -13.46 25.62 7.88
N ASN A 165 -12.36 26.28 7.51
CA ASN A 165 -12.18 27.71 7.77
C ASN A 165 -13.22 28.58 7.04
N LYS A 166 -13.72 28.15 5.88
CA LYS A 166 -14.81 28.83 5.18
C LYS A 166 -16.18 28.69 5.83
N ARG A 167 -16.38 27.70 6.72
CA ARG A 167 -17.66 27.50 7.44
C ARG A 167 -17.69 28.23 8.79
N THR A 168 -16.56 28.77 9.23
CA THR A 168 -16.40 29.44 10.53
C THR A 168 -16.35 30.97 10.42
N ILE A 169 -16.45 31.50 9.19
CA ILE A 169 -16.60 32.93 8.86
C ILE A 169 -18.01 33.11 8.28
#